data_AF-A0A957FZK0-F1
#
_entry.id   AF-A0A957FZK0-F1
#
_cell.length_a   1.000
_cell.length_b   1.000
_cell.length_c   1.000
_cell.angle_alpha   90.00
_cell.angle_beta   90.00
_cell.angle_gamma   90.00
#
_symmetry.space_group_name_H-M   'P 1'
#
loop_
_entity.id
_entity.type
_entity.pdbx_description
1 polymer ?
#
loop_
_entity_poly.entity_id
_entity_poly.type
_entity_poly.pdbx_seq_one_letter_code
_entity_poly.pdbx_strand_id
1 'polypeptide(L)'
;AAEGDWAWYSYRRRFFPAAVAGFLAEHPAGVLELGGGHPIAADPVAQAQITASLAPYRHVILLVPSQDRQESIRFLNSRLRPEWQADDWNRHFLADDRYWQLATHVVLTEGRGVDETVGELVAIGC
;
A
#
# COMPACT_ATOMS: atom_id res chain seq x y z
N ALA A 1 3.61 -24.11 -1.12
CA ALA A 1 4.29 -22.80 -1.10
C ALA A 1 3.39 -21.78 -0.40
N ALA A 2 2.17 -21.54 -0.93
CA ALA A 2 1.14 -20.65 -0.38
C ALA A 2 0.97 -20.66 1.16
N GLU A 3 0.74 -21.82 1.79
CA GLU A 3 0.54 -21.86 3.26
C GLU A 3 1.75 -21.33 4.05
N GLY A 4 2.97 -21.53 3.56
CA GLY A 4 4.20 -21.03 4.19
C GLY A 4 4.32 -19.50 4.09
N ASP A 5 4.00 -18.95 2.92
CA ASP A 5 4.05 -17.51 2.67
C ASP A 5 2.98 -16.75 3.49
N TRP A 6 1.77 -17.31 3.59
CA TRP A 6 0.71 -16.79 4.45
C TRP A 6 1.04 -16.88 5.94
N ALA A 7 1.61 -18.00 6.39
CA ALA A 7 2.04 -18.15 7.78
C ALA A 7 3.16 -17.16 8.13
N TRP A 8 4.13 -16.99 7.23
CA TRP A 8 5.21 -16.01 7.36
C TRP A 8 4.69 -14.57 7.41
N TYR A 9 3.80 -14.21 6.50
CA TYR A 9 3.15 -12.90 6.48
C TYR A 9 2.37 -12.64 7.78
N SER A 10 1.53 -13.59 8.19
CA SER A 10 0.72 -13.49 9.42
C SER A 10 1.59 -13.33 10.66
N TYR A 11 2.68 -14.09 10.76
CA TYR A 11 3.64 -13.97 11.84
C TYR A 11 4.30 -12.59 11.91
N ARG A 12 4.70 -12.02 10.77
CA ARG A 12 5.40 -10.74 10.71
C ARG A 12 4.50 -9.55 10.96
N ARG A 13 3.23 -9.62 10.55
CA ARG A 13 2.35 -8.44 10.56
C ARG A 13 2.09 -7.87 11.95
N ARG A 14 2.25 -8.67 13.02
CA ARG A 14 2.17 -8.19 14.41
C ARG A 14 3.25 -7.15 14.77
N PHE A 15 4.35 -7.11 14.02
CA PHE A 15 5.43 -6.15 14.22
C PHE A 15 5.31 -4.92 13.31
N PHE A 16 4.45 -4.95 12.30
CA PHE A 16 4.32 -3.85 11.33
C PHE A 16 3.91 -2.52 11.96
N PRO A 17 2.99 -2.43 12.95
CA PRO A 17 2.63 -1.14 13.54
C PRO A 17 3.84 -0.41 14.15
N ALA A 18 4.65 -1.13 14.92
CA ALA A 18 5.87 -0.58 15.51
C ALA A 18 6.92 -0.25 14.44
N ALA A 19 7.07 -1.10 13.42
CA ALA A 19 8.01 -0.87 12.33
C ALA A 19 7.63 0.36 11.48
N VAL A 20 6.36 0.53 11.15
CA VAL A 20 5.83 1.69 10.42
C VAL A 20 6.02 2.96 11.26
N ALA A 21 5.62 2.95 12.53
CA ALA A 21 5.79 4.12 13.40
C ALA A 21 7.27 4.51 13.56
N GLY A 22 8.17 3.53 13.76
CA GLY A 22 9.61 3.77 13.84
C GLY A 22 10.19 4.33 12.54
N PHE A 23 9.86 3.71 11.41
CA PHE A 23 10.30 4.19 10.09
C PHE A 23 9.85 5.63 9.82
N LEU A 24 8.59 5.96 10.09
CA LEU A 24 8.08 7.33 9.90
C LEU A 24 8.71 8.33 10.87
N ALA A 25 9.09 7.91 12.08
CA ALA A 25 9.75 8.79 13.05
C ALA A 25 11.24 9.04 12.71
N GLU A 26 11.93 8.03 12.18
CA GLU A 26 13.34 8.12 11.77
C GLU A 26 13.53 8.89 10.46
N HIS A 27 12.48 8.95 9.62
CA HIS A 27 12.50 9.61 8.33
C HIS A 27 11.45 10.75 8.25
N PRO A 28 11.70 11.92 8.86
CA PRO A 28 10.71 12.99 8.95
C PRO A 28 10.43 13.72 7.61
N ALA A 29 11.17 13.42 6.55
CA ALA A 29 11.04 14.05 5.24
C ALA A 29 11.45 13.09 4.11
N GLY A 30 10.90 13.35 2.92
CA GLY A 30 11.17 12.61 1.69
C GLY A 30 9.97 11.81 1.18
N VAL A 31 10.21 11.00 0.15
CA VAL A 31 9.23 10.05 -0.38
C VAL A 31 9.40 8.73 0.35
N LEU A 32 8.43 8.38 1.18
CA LEU A 32 8.45 7.19 2.02
C LEU A 32 7.53 6.12 1.41
N GLU A 33 8.10 4.99 1.03
CA GLU A 33 7.35 3.85 0.48
C GLU A 33 7.01 2.87 1.60
N LEU A 34 5.74 2.47 1.66
CA LEU A 34 5.27 1.41 2.53
C LEU A 34 4.82 0.24 1.67
N GLY A 35 5.56 -0.86 1.74
CA GLY A 35 5.16 -2.10 1.08
C GLY A 35 3.71 -2.49 1.40
N GLY A 36 3.02 -3.10 0.43
CA GLY A 36 1.55 -3.26 0.42
C GLY A 36 0.94 -3.69 1.75
N GLY A 37 1.51 -4.68 2.45
CA GLY A 37 0.94 -5.17 3.72
C GLY A 37 1.20 -4.31 4.97
N HIS A 38 2.04 -3.27 4.91
CA HIS A 38 2.47 -2.49 6.09
C HIS A 38 1.44 -1.50 6.62
N PRO A 39 0.66 -0.76 5.79
CA PRO A 39 -0.29 0.23 6.29
C PRO A 39 -1.52 -0.36 7.01
N ILE A 40 -1.69 -1.69 6.94
CA ILE A 40 -2.91 -2.37 7.36
C ILE A 40 -2.62 -3.45 8.39
N ALA A 41 -3.12 -3.22 9.61
CA ALA A 41 -3.05 -4.15 10.72
C ALA A 41 -4.36 -4.94 10.88
N ALA A 42 -4.28 -6.18 11.37
CA ALA A 42 -5.47 -6.98 11.67
C ALA A 42 -6.16 -6.51 12.97
N ASP A 43 -5.37 -6.09 13.96
CA ASP A 43 -5.87 -5.60 15.23
C ASP A 43 -6.29 -4.12 15.14
N PRO A 44 -7.49 -3.74 15.59
CA PRO A 44 -7.96 -2.35 15.53
C PRO A 44 -7.10 -1.34 16.31
N VAL A 45 -6.51 -1.75 17.43
CA VAL A 45 -5.64 -0.86 18.24
C VAL A 45 -4.34 -0.58 17.47
N ALA A 46 -3.74 -1.62 16.90
CA ALA A 46 -2.61 -1.52 16.01
C ALA A 46 -2.91 -0.68 14.76
N GLN A 47 -4.10 -0.82 14.17
CA GLN A 47 -4.52 0.00 13.03
C GLN A 47 -4.61 1.47 13.42
N ALA A 48 -5.18 1.78 14.59
CA ALA A 48 -5.27 3.15 15.08
C ALA A 48 -3.90 3.80 15.27
N GLN A 49 -2.89 3.03 15.72
CA GLN A 49 -1.51 3.50 15.83
C GLN A 49 -0.91 3.86 14.47
N ILE A 50 -1.11 3.02 13.44
CA ILE A 50 -0.65 3.30 12.08
C ILE A 50 -1.34 4.55 11.54
N THR A 51 -2.68 4.64 11.66
CA THR A 51 -3.45 5.80 11.23
C THR A 51 -2.96 7.08 11.92
N ALA A 52 -2.71 7.05 13.23
CA ALA A 52 -2.20 8.20 13.97
C ALA A 52 -0.77 8.59 13.53
N SER A 53 0.06 7.62 13.14
CA SER A 53 1.43 7.88 12.66
C SER A 53 1.43 8.53 11.27
N LEU A 54 0.42 8.23 10.44
CA LEU A 54 0.25 8.82 9.11
C LEU A 54 -0.47 10.18 9.15
N ALA A 55 -1.25 10.46 10.19
CA ALA A 55 -2.05 11.69 10.30
C ALA A 55 -1.29 13.02 10.14
N PRO A 56 -0.01 13.15 10.57
CA PRO A 56 0.76 14.38 10.34
C PRO A 56 1.15 14.62 8.88
N TYR A 57 1.12 13.59 8.04
CA TYR A 57 1.54 13.69 6.65
C TYR A 57 0.43 14.29 5.80
N ARG A 58 0.72 15.43 5.16
CA ARG A 58 -0.19 16.10 4.23
C ARG A 58 -0.54 15.20 3.03
N HIS A 59 0.41 14.38 2.60
CA HIS A 59 0.29 13.53 1.42
C HIS A 59 0.48 12.06 1.82
N VAL A 60 -0.62 11.29 1.75
CA VAL A 60 -0.61 9.83 1.80
C VAL A 60 -1.17 9.37 0.45
N ILE A 61 -0.29 8.84 -0.40
CA ILE A 61 -0.61 8.57 -1.80
C ILE A 61 -0.84 7.08 -2.00
N LEU A 62 -1.99 6.74 -2.58
CA LEU A 62 -2.26 5.40 -3.06
C LEU A 62 -2.12 5.35 -4.59
N LEU A 63 -1.08 4.65 -5.05
CA LEU A 63 -0.83 4.39 -6.46
C LEU A 63 -1.49 3.08 -6.87
N VAL A 64 -2.41 3.17 -7.83
CA VAL A 64 -3.14 2.00 -8.36
C VAL A 64 -3.36 2.12 -9.86
N PRO A 65 -3.61 1.02 -10.58
CA PRO A 65 -3.92 1.12 -12.02
C PRO A 65 -5.22 1.88 -12.31
N SER A 66 -6.31 1.52 -11.64
CA SER A 66 -7.68 1.99 -11.91
C SER A 66 -8.45 2.22 -10.61
N GLN A 67 -9.49 3.06 -10.66
CA GLN A 67 -10.47 3.20 -9.58
C GLN A 67 -11.29 1.91 -9.37
N ASP A 68 -11.52 1.13 -10.43
CA ASP A 68 -12.13 -0.19 -10.29
C ASP A 68 -11.09 -1.15 -9.70
N ARG A 69 -11.40 -1.67 -8.51
CA ARG A 69 -10.52 -2.60 -7.79
C ARG A 69 -10.31 -3.90 -8.55
N GLN A 70 -11.33 -4.45 -9.19
CA GLN A 70 -11.19 -5.67 -9.97
C GLN A 70 -10.36 -5.43 -11.22
N GLU A 71 -10.47 -4.26 -11.85
CA GLU A 71 -9.59 -3.87 -12.94
C GLU A 71 -8.13 -3.74 -12.49
N SER A 72 -7.91 -3.04 -11.38
CA SER A 72 -6.59 -2.94 -10.74
C SER A 72 -6.00 -4.33 -10.41
N ILE A 73 -6.79 -5.24 -9.83
CA ILE A 73 -6.34 -6.61 -9.54
C ILE A 73 -5.96 -7.34 -10.83
N ARG A 74 -6.81 -7.28 -11.87
CA ARG A 74 -6.51 -7.94 -13.17
C ARG A 74 -5.21 -7.41 -13.77
N PHE A 75 -5.04 -6.10 -13.77
CA PHE A 75 -3.88 -5.45 -14.36
C PHE A 75 -2.59 -5.66 -13.54
N LEU A 76 -2.65 -5.67 -12.21
CA LEU A 76 -1.49 -6.03 -11.38
C LEU A 76 -1.13 -7.50 -11.53
N ASN A 77 -2.12 -8.40 -11.58
CA ASN A 77 -1.90 -9.83 -11.77
C ASN A 77 -1.28 -10.16 -13.13
N SER A 78 -1.59 -9.39 -14.20
CA SER A 78 -0.98 -9.58 -15.52
C SER A 78 0.52 -9.22 -15.54
N ARG A 79 1.01 -8.45 -14.56
CA ARG A 79 2.42 -8.09 -14.39
C ARG A 79 3.20 -9.10 -13.53
N LEU A 80 2.51 -9.99 -12.82
CA LEU A 80 3.16 -10.97 -11.95
C LEU A 80 3.83 -12.07 -12.76
N ARG A 81 5.05 -12.41 -12.36
CA ARG A 81 5.73 -13.61 -12.87
C ARG A 81 4.94 -14.86 -12.44
N PRO A 82 4.92 -15.95 -13.24
CA PRO A 82 4.15 -17.16 -12.93
C PRO A 82 4.38 -17.71 -11.52
N GLU A 83 5.62 -17.64 -11.02
CA GLU A 83 6.01 -18.07 -9.67
C GLU A 83 5.36 -17.27 -8.54
N TRP A 84 4.86 -16.06 -8.80
CA TRP A 84 4.21 -15.18 -7.82
C TRP A 84 2.68 -15.16 -7.95
N GLN A 85 2.12 -15.87 -8.92
CA GLN A 85 0.67 -15.95 -9.13
C GLN A 85 -0.03 -16.93 -8.17
N ALA A 86 0.73 -17.73 -7.41
CA ALA A 86 0.19 -18.75 -6.52
C ALA A 86 -0.63 -18.17 -5.36
N ASP A 87 -0.28 -16.96 -4.90
CA ASP A 87 -0.97 -16.23 -3.85
C ASP A 87 -1.53 -14.93 -4.43
N ASP A 88 -2.86 -14.77 -4.41
CA ASP A 88 -3.54 -13.57 -4.95
C ASP A 88 -3.41 -12.38 -3.98
N TRP A 89 -2.16 -11.96 -3.70
CA TRP A 89 -1.81 -10.86 -2.81
C TRP A 89 -2.46 -9.55 -3.25
N ASN A 90 -2.52 -9.30 -4.56
CA ASN A 90 -3.17 -8.11 -5.10
C ASN A 90 -4.65 -8.07 -4.73
N ARG A 91 -5.37 -9.20 -4.82
CA ARG A 91 -6.74 -9.29 -4.32
C ARG A 91 -6.82 -9.09 -2.81
N HIS A 92 -5.93 -9.72 -2.04
CA HIS A 92 -5.94 -9.56 -0.58
C HIS A 92 -5.79 -8.11 -0.15
N PHE A 93 -4.85 -7.37 -0.75
CA PHE A 93 -4.63 -5.97 -0.41
C PHE A 93 -5.73 -5.06 -0.97
N LEU A 94 -6.06 -5.14 -2.25
CA LEU A 94 -7.01 -4.22 -2.87
C LEU A 94 -8.47 -4.45 -2.44
N ALA A 95 -8.79 -5.59 -1.81
CA ALA A 95 -10.10 -5.80 -1.20
C ALA A 95 -10.32 -4.96 0.07
N ASP A 96 -9.26 -4.47 0.72
CA ASP A 96 -9.37 -3.74 1.98
C ASP A 96 -9.63 -2.24 1.74
N ASP A 97 -10.77 -1.74 2.23
CA ASP A 97 -11.17 -0.34 2.08
C ASP A 97 -10.21 0.64 2.73
N ARG A 98 -9.44 0.18 3.73
CA ARG A 98 -8.60 1.05 4.53
C ARG A 98 -7.46 1.68 3.75
N TYR A 99 -6.98 1.08 2.66
CA TYR A 99 -6.03 1.75 1.77
C TYR A 99 -6.62 3.02 1.18
N TRP A 100 -7.88 2.97 0.74
CA TRP A 100 -8.59 4.13 0.20
C TRP A 100 -8.93 5.16 1.26
N GLN A 101 -9.22 4.71 2.48
CA GLN A 101 -9.55 5.60 3.60
C GLN A 101 -8.31 6.33 4.16
N LEU A 102 -7.14 5.68 4.15
CA LEU A 102 -5.88 6.26 4.61
C LEU A 102 -5.30 7.25 3.59
N ALA A 103 -5.56 7.04 2.29
CA ALA A 103 -5.03 7.88 1.24
C ALA A 103 -5.67 9.28 1.26
N THR A 104 -4.83 10.31 1.21
CA THR A 104 -5.29 11.69 0.95
C THR A 104 -5.46 11.92 -0.55
N HIS A 105 -4.70 11.20 -1.38
CA HIS A 105 -4.85 11.21 -2.83
C HIS A 105 -4.74 9.79 -3.41
N VAL A 106 -5.55 9.52 -4.41
CA VAL A 106 -5.49 8.32 -5.24
C VAL A 106 -4.98 8.71 -6.61
N VAL A 107 -3.86 8.12 -7.04
CA VAL A 107 -3.26 8.39 -8.35
C VAL A 107 -3.35 7.14 -9.19
N LEU A 108 -3.99 7.28 -10.36
CA LEU A 108 -4.22 6.18 -11.30
C LEU A 108 -3.02 6.02 -12.23
N THR A 109 -2.67 4.79 -12.61
CA THR A 109 -1.41 4.51 -13.35
C THR A 109 -1.61 3.67 -14.61
N GLU A 110 -2.82 3.18 -14.87
CA GLU A 110 -3.09 2.45 -16.11
C GLU A 110 -2.94 3.35 -17.33
N GLY A 111 -2.24 2.84 -18.35
CA GLY A 111 -1.99 3.58 -19.60
C GLY A 111 -1.02 4.76 -19.49
N ARG A 112 -0.47 5.03 -18.29
CA ARG A 112 0.39 6.20 -18.04
C ARG A 112 1.86 5.84 -17.95
N GLY A 113 2.69 6.75 -18.45
CA GLY A 113 4.13 6.73 -18.24
C GLY A 113 4.53 7.15 -16.82
N VAL A 114 5.77 6.87 -16.45
CA VAL A 114 6.35 7.33 -15.18
C VAL A 114 6.33 8.84 -15.09
N ASP A 115 6.74 9.55 -16.16
CA ASP A 115 6.80 11.01 -16.18
C ASP A 115 5.42 11.66 -15.98
N GLU A 116 4.37 11.07 -16.56
CA GLU A 116 3.00 11.55 -16.37
C GLU A 116 2.52 11.34 -14.93
N THR A 117 2.91 10.23 -14.31
CA THR A 117 2.57 9.94 -12.91
C THR A 117 3.31 10.88 -11.97
N VAL A 118 4.61 11.08 -12.19
CA VAL A 118 5.43 12.05 -11.45
C VAL A 118 4.90 13.46 -11.63
N GLY A 119 4.50 13.84 -12.84
CA GLY A 119 3.90 15.15 -13.12
C GLY A 119 2.64 15.41 -12.30
N GLU A 120 1.78 14.41 -12.12
CA GLU A 120 0.61 14.55 -11.23
C GLU A 120 1.01 14.68 -9.77
N LEU A 121 1.97 13.88 -9.29
CA LEU A 121 2.47 13.97 -7.92
C LEU A 121 3.03 15.37 -7.61
N VAL A 122 3.78 15.96 -8.55
CA VAL A 122 4.26 17.34 -8.42
C VAL A 122 3.11 18.34 -8.45
N ALA A 123 2.10 18.13 -9.31
CA ALA A 123 0.94 19.01 -9.42
C ALA A 123 0.06 19.02 -8.15
N ILE A 124 -0.02 17.91 -7.40
CA ILE A 124 -0.72 17.86 -6.09
C ILE A 124 0.11 18.45 -4.94
N GLY A 125 1.37 18.83 -5.21
CA GLY A 125 2.26 19.49 -4.26
C GLY A 125 3.11 18.54 -3.41
N CYS A 126 3.36 17.31 -3.89
CA CYS A 126 4.38 16.43 -3.31
C CYS A 126 5.81 16.94 -3.55
#